data_AF-A0A844TSR4-F1
#
_entry.id   AF-A0A844TSR4-F1
#
_cell.length_a   1.000
_cell.length_b   1.000
_cell.length_c   1.000
_cell.angle_alpha   90.00
_cell.angle_beta   90.00
_cell.angle_gamma   90.00
#
_symmetry.space_group_name_H-M   'P 1'
#
loop_
_entity.id
_entity.type
_entity.pdbx_description
1 polymer ?
#
loop_
_entity_poly.entity_id
_entity_poly.type
_entity_poly.pdbx_seq_one_letter_code
_entity_poly.pdbx_strand_id
1 'polypeptide(L)' 'MDKVRRLRAMSSLCRQQAAYNSMNKWKLLAEAEYWDHLADLELSSHFQQCNAIVSNEIGSVERS' A
#
# COMPACT_ATOMS: atom_id res chain seq x y z
N MET A 1 -9.46 1.32 -0.96
CA MET A 1 -8.41 0.82 -1.89
C MET A 1 -7.76 1.89 -2.78
N ASP A 2 -8.40 3.02 -3.11
CA ASP A 2 -7.82 4.02 -4.04
C ASP A 2 -6.47 4.61 -3.61
N LYS A 3 -6.26 4.78 -2.30
CA LYS A 3 -4.97 5.25 -1.76
C LYS A 3 -3.83 4.28 -2.07
N VAL A 4 -4.04 2.97 -1.85
CA VAL A 4 -3.08 1.91 -2.21
C VAL A 4 -2.75 1.94 -3.71
N ARG A 5 -3.76 2.14 -4.57
CA ARG A 5 -3.57 2.24 -6.03
C ARG A 5 -2.68 3.43 -6.41
N ARG A 6 -2.91 4.60 -5.81
CA ARG A 6 -2.07 5.79 -6.05
C ARG A 6 -0.64 5.57 -5.59
N LEU A 7 -0.44 4.99 -4.40
CA LEU A 7 0.90 4.70 -3.86
C LEU A 7 1.68 3.75 -4.79
N ARG A 8 1.05 2.67 -5.27
CA ARG A 8 1.68 1.75 -6.24
C ARG A 8 1.95 2.39 -7.60
N ALA A 9 1.10 3.31 -8.04
CA ALA A 9 1.34 4.08 -9.26
C ALA A 9 2.59 4.97 -9.12
N MET A 10 2.79 5.61 -7.97
CA MET A 10 3.99 6.39 -7.69
C MET A 10 5.25 5.53 -7.67
N SER A 11 5.25 4.37 -7.00
CA SER A 11 6.36 3.42 -7.06
C SER A 11 6.70 3.02 -8.50
N SER A 12 5.69 2.68 -9.29
CA SER A 12 5.86 2.30 -10.69
C SER A 12 6.49 3.42 -11.52
N LEU A 13 6.04 4.67 -11.32
CA LEU A 13 6.61 5.85 -11.98
C LEU A 13 8.09 6.05 -11.61
N CYS A 14 8.44 5.94 -10.33
CA CYS A 14 9.82 6.04 -9.86
C CYS A 14 10.71 4.97 -10.52
N ARG A 15 10.24 3.71 -10.62
CA ARG A 15 10.97 2.62 -11.29
C ARG A 15 11.13 2.87 -12.79
N GLN A 16 10.10 3.39 -13.46
CA GLN A 16 10.19 3.79 -14.86
C GLN A 16 11.22 4.90 -15.05
N GLN A 17 11.18 5.95 -14.23
CA GLN A 17 12.17 7.04 -14.28
C GLN A 17 13.59 6.52 -14.04
N ALA A 18 13.77 5.57 -13.12
CA ALA A 18 15.06 4.96 -12.82
C ALA A 18 15.64 4.16 -14.01
N ALA A 19 14.78 3.62 -14.87
CA ALA A 19 15.21 2.95 -16.11
C ALA A 19 15.73 3.94 -17.15
N TYR A 20 15.18 5.16 -17.21
CA TYR A 20 15.57 6.20 -18.16
C TYR A 20 16.65 7.16 -17.65
N ASN A 21 16.86 7.28 -16.33
CA ASN A 21 17.84 8.18 -15.72
C ASN A 21 18.87 7.42 -14.86
N SER A 22 20.02 7.13 -15.46
CA SER A 22 21.11 6.38 -14.79
C SER A 22 21.80 7.16 -13.68
N MET A 23 21.91 8.48 -13.77
CA MET A 23 22.56 9.33 -12.75
C MET A 23 21.80 9.32 -11.42
N ASN A 24 20.46 9.31 -11.46
CA ASN A 24 19.61 9.36 -10.27
C ASN A 24 18.94 8.02 -9.95
N LYS A 25 19.37 6.93 -10.61
CA LYS A 25 18.74 5.61 -10.51
C LYS A 25 18.59 5.14 -9.06
N TRP A 26 19.65 5.23 -8.26
CA TRP A 26 19.65 4.77 -6.87
C TRP A 26 18.62 5.53 -6.01
N LYS A 27 18.51 6.85 -6.21
CA LYS A 27 17.56 7.70 -5.47
C LYS A 27 16.12 7.37 -5.86
N LEU A 28 15.86 7.19 -7.16
CA LEU A 28 14.55 6.82 -7.68
C LEU A 28 14.11 5.43 -7.24
N LEU A 29 15.04 4.48 -7.11
CA LEU A 29 14.75 3.16 -6.57
C LEU A 29 14.43 3.20 -5.08
N ALA A 30 15.18 3.95 -4.29
CA ALA A 30 14.88 4.15 -2.87
C ALA A 30 13.49 4.82 -2.66
N GLU A 31 13.15 5.78 -3.52
CA GLU A 31 11.83 6.41 -3.49
C GLU A 31 10.72 5.44 -3.89
N ALA A 32 10.95 4.55 -4.86
CA ALA A 32 10.00 3.50 -5.22
C ALA A 32 9.73 2.54 -4.05
N GLU A 33 10.79 2.09 -3.35
CA GLU A 33 10.67 1.24 -2.18
C GLU A 33 9.88 1.90 -1.04
N TYR A 34 10.09 3.20 -0.83
CA TYR A 34 9.32 3.99 0.13
C TYR A 34 7.81 3.99 -0.20
N TRP A 35 7.45 4.22 -1.47
CA TRP A 35 6.06 4.21 -1.91
C TRP A 35 5.42 2.82 -1.79
N ASP A 36 6.16 1.75 -2.09
CA ASP A 36 5.68 0.37 -1.91
C ASP A 36 5.41 0.06 -0.44
N HIS A 37 6.33 0.44 0.47
CA HIS A 37 6.14 0.27 1.90
C HIS A 37 4.89 0.98 2.42
N LEU A 38 4.65 2.22 1.97
CA LEU A 38 3.43 2.95 2.32
C LEU A 38 2.16 2.27 1.79
N ALA A 39 2.21 1.71 0.58
CA ALA A 39 1.09 0.99 -0.01
C ALA A 39 0.74 -0.25 0.81
N ASP A 40 1.74 -0.98 1.28
CA ASP A 40 1.55 -2.20 2.07
C ASP A 40 1.08 -1.91 3.50
N LEU A 41 1.55 -0.82 4.11
CA LEU A 41 1.02 -0.32 5.39
C LEU A 41 -0.46 0.05 5.28
N GLU A 42 -0.83 0.82 4.26
CA GLU A 42 -2.21 1.21 4.02
C GLU A 42 -3.10 -0.01 3.75
N LEU A 43 -2.61 -0.96 2.95
CA LEU A 43 -3.33 -2.19 2.65
C LEU A 43 -3.54 -3.05 3.90
N SER A 44 -2.49 -3.20 4.71
CA SER A 44 -2.55 -3.96 5.97
C SER A 44 -3.54 -3.34 6.95
N SER A 45 -3.53 -2.00 7.09
CA SER A 45 -4.48 -1.27 7.93
C SER A 45 -5.91 -1.47 7.45
N HIS A 46 -6.15 -1.37 6.14
CA HIS A 46 -7.47 -1.61 5.56
C HIS A 46 -7.96 -3.05 5.84
N PHE A 47 -7.09 -4.05 5.69
CA PHE A 47 -7.45 -5.43 6.04
C PHE A 47 -7.75 -5.61 7.53
N GLN A 48 -6.96 -5.01 8.42
CA GLN A 48 -7.23 -5.05 9.86
C GLN A 48 -8.60 -4.43 10.20
N GLN A 49 -8.94 -3.30 9.58
CA GLN A 49 -10.24 -2.65 9.77
C GLN A 49 -11.39 -3.53 9.28
N CYS A 50 -11.28 -4.11 8.08
CA CYS A 50 -12.29 -5.05 7.56
C CYS A 50 -12.46 -6.27 8.47
N ASN A 51 -11.35 -6.87 8.93
CA ASN A 51 -11.38 -8.04 9.81
C ASN A 51 -11.98 -7.71 11.18
N ALA A 52 -11.74 -6.50 11.70
CA ALA A 52 -12.33 -6.03 12.95
C ALA A 52 -13.85 -5.85 12.83
N ILE A 53 -14.34 -5.31 11.70
CA ILE A 53 -15.78 -5.17 11.44
C ILE A 53 -16.44 -6.55 11.38
N VAL A 54 -15.89 -7.47 10.58
CA VAL A 54 -16.44 -8.84 10.44
C VAL A 54 -16.48 -9.57 11.78
N SER A 55 -15.42 -9.47 12.58
CA SER A 55 -15.39 -10.08 13.92
C SER A 55 -16.48 -9.51 14.85
N ASN A 56 -16.76 -8.21 14.74
CA ASN A 56 -17.76 -7.55 15.58
C ASN A 56 -19.21 -7.89 15.15
N GLU A 57 -19.43 -8.11 13.86
CA GLU A 57 -20.72 -8.58 13.33
C GLU A 57 -21.00 -10.04 13.74
N ILE A 58 -20.01 -10.92 13.63
CA ILE A 58 -20.15 -12.34 14.05
C ILE A 58 -20.40 -12.45 15.57
N GLY A 59 -19.69 -11.66 16.38
CA GLY A 59 -19.88 -11.64 17.84
C GLY A 59 -21.22 -11.07 18.33
N SER A 60 -21.99 -10.40 17.47
CA SER A 60 -23.38 -9.99 17.78
C SER A 60 -24.41 -11.05 17.41
N VAL A 61 -24.14 -11.88 16.40
CA VAL A 61 -25.03 -12.98 15.98
C VAL A 61 -25.02 -14.12 17.00
N GLU A 62 -23.89 -14.41 17.65
CA GLU A 62 -23.81 -15.45 18.69
C GLU A 62 -24.45 -15.03 20.02
N ARG A 63 -24.87 -13.77 20.17
CA ARG A 63 -25.44 -13.22 21.40
C ARG A 63 -26.95 -12.91 21.33
N SER A 64 -27.62 -13.29 20.23
CA SER A 64 -29.06 -13.09 20.00
C SER A 64 -29.83 -14.40 20.00
#